data_AF-A0A5E7C666-F1
#
_entry.id   AF-A0A5E7C666-F1
#
_cell.length_a   1.000
_cell.length_b   1.000
_cell.length_c   1.000
_cell.angle_alpha   90.00
_cell.angle_beta   90.00
_cell.angle_gamma   90.00
#
_symmetry.space_group_name_H-M   'P 1'
#
loop_
_entity.id
_entity.type
_entity.pdbx_description
1 polymer ?
#
loop_
_entity_poly.entity_id
_entity_poly.type
_entity_poly.pdbx_seq_one_letter_code
_entity_poly.pdbx_strand_id
1 'polypeptide(L)'
;MLQVALEDRPPVTVYRVEDRFYVTDDTCTHGKASFAEDGELEGFSVVCTWHDGKFDIRTGAPLCAPCSVPIKTYPVSIEEGAVLIEVN
;
A
#
# COMPACT_ATOMS: atom_id res chain seq x y z
N MET A 1 6.99 5.08 -4.75
CA MET A 1 6.44 4.48 -3.52
C MET A 1 7.54 4.51 -2.47
N LEU A 2 7.18 4.56 -1.19
CA LEU A 2 8.16 4.59 -0.10
C LEU A 2 7.74 3.59 0.97
N GLN A 3 8.62 2.65 1.30
CA GLN A 3 8.43 1.80 2.47
C GLN A 3 8.72 2.60 3.75
N VAL A 4 7.88 2.43 4.76
CA VAL A 4 8.13 2.94 6.12
C VAL A 4 8.11 1.75 7.08
N ALA A 5 9.28 1.47 7.67
CA ALA A 5 9.40 0.52 8.75
C ALA A 5 8.80 1.10 10.03
N LEU A 6 8.09 0.26 10.78
CA LEU A 6 7.46 0.60 12.06
C LEU A 6 7.99 -0.38 13.12
N GLU A 7 8.21 0.08 14.34
CA GLU A 7 8.88 -0.72 15.38
C GLU A 7 8.05 -1.93 15.82
N ASP A 8 6.73 -1.75 15.98
CA ASP A 8 5.85 -2.74 16.62
C ASP A 8 4.97 -3.54 15.65
N ARG A 9 5.20 -3.43 14.33
CA ARG A 9 4.35 -4.07 13.32
C ARG A 9 5.02 -4.16 11.95
N PRO A 10 4.47 -4.97 11.02
CA PRO A 10 4.92 -5.00 9.64
C PRO A 10 4.91 -3.60 8.97
N PRO A 11 5.81 -3.36 8.00
CA PRO A 11 5.96 -2.08 7.32
C PRO A 11 4.72 -1.69 6.52
N VAL A 12 4.66 -0.41 6.17
CA VAL A 12 3.63 0.18 5.31
C VAL A 12 4.26 0.77 4.05
N THR A 13 3.49 0.87 2.98
CA THR A 13 3.90 1.60 1.77
C THR A 13 3.15 2.91 1.67
N VAL A 14 3.87 4.00 1.47
CA VAL A 14 3.30 5.30 1.11
C VAL A 14 3.28 5.44 -0.42
N TYR A 15 2.10 5.72 -0.95
CA TYR A 15 1.86 6.04 -2.35
C TYR A 15 1.57 7.52 -2.48
N ARG A 16 1.99 8.11 -3.60
CA ARG A 16 1.58 9.46 -4.00
C ARG A 16 0.92 9.37 -5.37
N VAL A 17 -0.33 9.83 -5.45
CA VAL A 17 -1.06 10.00 -6.70
C VAL A 17 -1.47 11.47 -6.76
N GLU A 18 -0.92 12.20 -7.73
CA GLU A 18 -1.04 13.66 -7.81
C GLU A 18 -0.60 14.33 -6.49
N ASP A 19 -1.48 15.08 -5.85
CA ASP A 19 -1.23 15.79 -4.59
C ASP A 19 -1.83 15.08 -3.37
N ARG A 20 -2.17 13.80 -3.50
CA ARG A 20 -2.72 12.99 -2.41
C ARG A 20 -1.80 11.83 -2.06
N PHE A 21 -1.80 11.50 -0.77
CA PHE A 21 -1.09 10.35 -0.23
C PHE A 21 -2.07 9.26 0.17
N TYR A 22 -1.63 8.03 -0.04
CA TYR A 22 -2.34 6.82 0.36
C TYR A 22 -1.35 5.91 1.07
N VAL A 23 -1.83 5.13 2.03
CA VAL A 23 -0.97 4.22 2.78
C VAL A 23 -1.68 2.89 2.94
N THR A 24 -0.95 1.80 2.68
CA THR A 24 -1.40 0.43 2.92
C THR A 24 -0.35 -0.37 3.66
N ASP A 25 -0.71 -1.57 4.11
CA ASP A 25 0.30 -2.57 4.44
C ASP A 25 1.23 -2.77 3.23
N ASP A 26 2.53 -2.93 3.49
CA ASP A 26 3.51 -3.10 2.42
C ASP A 26 3.53 -4.52 1.85
N THR A 27 3.15 -5.50 2.66
CA THR A 27 3.18 -6.90 2.24
C THR A 27 1.93 -7.27 1.45
N CYS A 28 2.12 -7.77 0.23
CA CYS A 28 1.03 -8.32 -0.57
C CYS A 28 0.35 -9.49 0.14
N THR A 29 -0.98 -9.47 0.29
CA THR A 29 -1.74 -10.51 1.01
C THR A 29 -1.72 -11.88 0.33
N HIS A 30 -1.33 -11.96 -0.94
CA HIS A 30 -1.13 -13.24 -1.64
C HIS A 30 0.20 -13.92 -1.27
N GLY A 31 1.20 -13.17 -0.80
CA GLY A 31 2.55 -13.69 -0.59
C GLY A 31 3.39 -12.85 0.36
N LYS A 32 4.68 -12.73 0.09
CA LYS A 32 5.63 -11.94 0.91
C LYS A 32 6.29 -10.79 0.14
N ALA A 33 5.80 -10.49 -1.05
CA ALA A 33 6.27 -9.37 -1.86
C ALA A 33 6.02 -8.05 -1.15
N SER A 34 7.00 -7.16 -1.19
CA SER A 34 6.88 -5.78 -0.72
C SER A 34 6.32 -4.91 -1.84
N PHE A 35 5.30 -4.09 -1.60
CA PHE A 35 4.81 -3.17 -2.62
C PHE A 35 5.79 -2.01 -2.89
N ALA A 36 6.60 -1.62 -1.91
CA ALA A 36 7.61 -0.60 -2.13
C ALA A 36 8.76 -1.09 -3.03
N GLU A 37 9.17 -2.35 -2.88
CA GLU A 37 10.33 -2.93 -3.59
C GLU A 37 9.92 -3.76 -4.83
N ASP A 38 8.84 -4.53 -4.72
CA ASP A 38 8.32 -5.47 -5.73
C ASP A 38 6.98 -5.00 -6.33
N GLY A 39 6.63 -3.72 -6.18
CA GLY A 39 5.39 -3.16 -6.69
C GLY A 39 5.59 -2.17 -7.83
N GLU A 40 4.55 -2.00 -8.64
CA GLU A 40 4.40 -0.90 -9.58
C GLU A 40 3.08 -0.17 -9.34
N LEU A 41 3.08 1.17 -9.40
CA LEU A 41 1.87 1.97 -9.20
C LEU A 41 1.28 2.40 -10.54
N GLU A 42 0.07 1.90 -10.84
CA GLU A 42 -0.74 2.24 -12.01
C GLU A 42 -1.97 3.05 -11.59
N GLY A 43 -1.86 4.38 -11.58
CA GLY A 43 -2.93 5.25 -11.09
C GLY A 43 -3.22 4.98 -9.61
N PHE A 44 -4.40 4.43 -9.30
CA PHE A 44 -4.78 4.02 -7.94
C PHE A 44 -4.61 2.52 -7.68
N SER A 45 -4.00 1.78 -8.61
CA SER A 45 -3.76 0.34 -8.49
C SER A 45 -2.29 0.09 -8.18
N VAL A 46 -1.98 -0.58 -7.06
CA VAL A 46 -0.65 -1.17 -6.87
C VAL A 46 -0.63 -2.58 -7.45
N VAL A 47 0.33 -2.85 -8.32
CA VAL A 47 0.57 -4.14 -8.97
C VAL A 47 1.73 -4.84 -8.27
N CYS A 48 1.52 -6.05 -7.76
CA CYS A 48 2.58 -6.90 -7.25
C CYS A 48 3.26 -7.61 -8.42
N THR A 49 4.54 -7.34 -8.65
CA THR A 49 5.31 -7.85 -9.81
C THR A 49 5.67 -9.33 -9.72
N TRP A 50 5.40 -10.01 -8.59
CA TRP A 50 5.67 -11.45 -8.49
C TRP A 50 4.68 -12.29 -9.29
N HIS A 51 3.40 -11.89 -9.31
CA HIS A 51 2.31 -12.66 -9.95
C HIS A 51 1.20 -11.78 -10.54
N ASP A 52 1.49 -10.50 -10.79
CA ASP A 52 0.61 -9.49 -11.40
C ASP A 52 -0.72 -9.21 -10.67
N GLY A 53 -0.84 -9.64 -9.41
CA GLY A 53 -1.98 -9.34 -8.57
C GLY A 53 -2.06 -7.86 -8.23
N LYS A 54 -3.29 -7.30 -8.18
CA LYS A 54 -3.51 -5.85 -8.05
C LYS A 54 -4.42 -5.51 -6.88
N PHE A 55 -4.21 -4.34 -6.30
CA PHE A 55 -5.07 -3.76 -5.26
C PHE A 55 -5.34 -2.29 -5.51
N ASP A 56 -6.56 -1.84 -5.19
CA ASP A 56 -6.88 -0.41 -5.14
C ASP A 56 -6.34 0.20 -3.85
N ILE A 57 -5.39 1.13 -3.93
CA ILE A 57 -4.70 1.72 -2.77
C ILE A 57 -5.62 2.57 -1.87
N ARG A 58 -6.83 2.92 -2.34
CA ARG A 58 -7.79 3.75 -1.61
C ARG A 58 -8.70 2.90 -0.73
N THR A 59 -8.95 1.67 -1.14
CA THR A 59 -9.93 0.77 -0.50
C THR A 59 -9.31 -0.52 0.01
N GLY A 60 -8.15 -0.90 -0.50
CA GLY A 60 -7.46 -2.16 -0.25
C GLY A 60 -8.06 -3.34 -1.03
N ALA A 61 -9.11 -3.12 -1.81
CA ALA A 61 -9.80 -4.19 -2.51
C ALA A 61 -8.89 -4.84 -3.57
N PRO A 62 -8.86 -6.18 -3.67
CA PRO A 62 -8.19 -6.86 -4.76
C PRO A 62 -8.90 -6.53 -6.08
N LEU A 63 -8.13 -6.25 -7.12
CA LEU A 63 -8.65 -5.89 -8.45
C LEU A 63 -8.54 -7.04 -9.45
N CYS A 64 -7.63 -7.99 -9.23
CA CYS A 64 -7.51 -9.18 -10.05
C CYS A 64 -6.84 -10.34 -9.29
N ALA A 65 -7.01 -11.55 -9.83
CA ALA A 65 -6.28 -12.74 -9.40
C ALA A 65 -4.76 -12.53 -9.54
N PRO A 66 -3.93 -13.20 -8.71
CA PRO A 66 -4.33 -14.18 -7.69
C PRO A 66 -4.76 -13.56 -6.35
N CYS A 67 -4.71 -12.24 -6.21
CA CYS A 67 -5.09 -11.54 -4.99
C CYS A 67 -6.60 -11.68 -4.71
N SER A 68 -6.94 -12.01 -3.46
CA SER A 68 -8.33 -12.25 -3.03
C SER A 68 -8.65 -11.71 -1.64
N VAL A 69 -7.61 -11.46 -0.81
CA VAL A 69 -7.74 -10.90 0.54
C VAL A 69 -7.40 -9.40 0.47
N PRO A 70 -8.27 -8.48 0.88
CA PRO A 70 -7.96 -7.05 0.87
C PRO A 70 -6.71 -6.70 1.68
N ILE A 71 -5.90 -5.75 1.18
CA ILE A 71 -4.78 -5.17 1.94
C ILE A 71 -5.32 -4.10 2.90
N LYS A 72 -4.76 -3.96 4.11
CA LYS A 72 -5.19 -2.91 5.05
C LYS A 72 -4.79 -1.54 4.48
N THR A 73 -5.70 -0.58 4.52
CA THR A 73 -5.45 0.83 4.18
C THR A 73 -5.48 1.67 5.45
N TYR A 74 -4.78 2.79 5.43
CA TYR A 74 -4.70 3.73 6.56
C TYR A 74 -5.21 5.09 6.11
N PRO A 75 -6.20 5.68 6.82
CA PRO A 75 -6.56 7.08 6.62
C PRO A 75 -5.34 7.98 6.81
N VAL A 76 -5.15 8.91 5.88
CA VAL A 76 -4.00 9.82 5.88
C VAL A 76 -4.45 11.23 6.27
N SER A 77 -3.77 11.83 7.23
CA SER A 77 -3.78 13.28 7.46
C SER A 77 -2.41 13.89 7.14
N ILE A 78 -2.40 15.18 6.80
CA ILE A 78 -1.18 15.94 6.53
C ILE A 78 -1.10 17.07 7.56
N GLU A 79 -0.07 17.05 8.39
CA GLU A 79 0.20 18.08 9.39
C GLU A 79 1.66 18.51 9.27
N GLU A 80 1.90 19.82 9.16
CA GLU A 80 3.26 20.39 9.09
C GLU A 80 4.17 19.78 8.01
N GLY A 81 3.59 19.28 6.91
CA GLY A 81 4.32 18.63 5.82
C GLY A 81 4.67 17.15 6.07
N ALA A 82 4.24 16.58 7.19
CA ALA A 82 4.34 15.16 7.49
C ALA A 82 3.06 14.40 7.07
N VAL A 83 3.24 13.15 6.64
CA VAL A 83 2.15 12.19 6.42
C VAL A 83 1.91 11.45 7.73
N LEU A 84 0.70 11.54 8.27
CA LEU A 84 0.31 10.85 9.50
C LEU A 84 -0.76 9.79 9.21
N ILE A 85 -0.67 8.68 9.94
CA ILE A 85 -1.63 7.58 9.92
C ILE A 85 -1.89 7.08 11.34
N GLU A 86 -3.08 6.57 11.61
CA GLU A 86 -3.38 5.83 12.83
C GLU A 86 -3.16 4.33 12.60
N VAL A 87 -2.36 3.68 13.45
CA VAL A 87 -1.92 2.29 13.27
C VAL A 87 -2.66 1.27 14.13
N ASN A 88 -3.79 1.65 14.74
CA ASN A 88 -4.63 0.81 15.63
C ASN A 88 -4.83 -0.64 15.14
#